data_AF-A0A924SHF3-F1
#
_entry.id   AF-A0A924SHF3-F1
#
_cell.length_a   1.000
_cell.length_b   1.000
_cell.length_c   1.000
_cell.angle_alpha   90.00
_cell.angle_beta   90.00
_cell.angle_gamma   90.00
#
_symmetry.space_group_name_H-M   'P 1'
#
loop_
_entity.id
_entity.type
_entity.pdbx_description
1 polymer ?
#
loop_
_entity_poly.entity_id
_entity_poly.type
_entity_poly.pdbx_seq_one_letter_code
_entity_poly.pdbx_strand_id
1 'polypeptide(L)'
;MELINFTDENPTSPRRAWKAFLQALIAEDVAVTIVGSTRADDIVRDADILHFYKQAGWVRFLSGLEGADKATLQTVRKGRS
;
A
#
# COMPACT_ATOMS: atom_id res chain seq x y z
N MET A 1 22.31 -3.76 -4.05
CA MET A 1 20.87 -4.05 -3.90
C MET A 1 20.12 -2.94 -4.60
N GLU A 2 19.29 -3.31 -5.57
CA GLU A 2 18.61 -2.35 -6.43
C GLU A 2 17.35 -1.81 -5.73
N LEU A 3 17.15 -0.49 -5.79
CA LEU A 3 15.97 0.18 -5.28
C LEU A 3 14.95 0.29 -6.41
N ILE A 4 13.79 -0.32 -6.25
CA ILE A 4 12.70 -0.29 -7.22
C ILE A 4 11.65 0.71 -6.73
N ASN A 5 11.31 1.67 -7.59
CA ASN A 5 10.14 2.52 -7.40
C ASN A 5 8.93 1.89 -8.09
N PHE A 6 7.94 1.47 -7.32
CA PHE A 6 6.69 0.91 -7.79
C PHE A 6 5.75 2.06 -8.20
N THR A 7 5.60 2.27 -9.52
CA THR A 7 4.98 3.48 -10.08
C THR A 7 3.47 3.44 -10.19
N ASP A 8 2.82 2.38 -9.71
CA ASP A 8 1.36 2.31 -9.64
C ASP A 8 0.81 3.32 -8.61
N GLU A 9 -0.32 3.95 -8.94
CA GLU A 9 -0.94 4.99 -8.11
C GLU A 9 -1.51 4.45 -6.79
N ASN A 10 -2.05 3.23 -6.78
CA ASN A 10 -2.56 2.57 -5.58
C ASN A 10 -2.61 1.04 -5.74
N PRO A 11 -1.44 0.37 -5.77
CA PRO A 11 -1.35 -1.07 -6.04
C PRO A 11 -1.97 -1.92 -4.92
N THR A 12 -2.18 -1.31 -3.76
CA THR A 12 -2.82 -1.91 -2.59
C THR A 12 -4.34 -2.02 -2.71
N SER A 13 -4.98 -1.34 -3.67
CA SER A 13 -6.45 -1.29 -3.77
C SER A 13 -7.11 -2.69 -3.79
N PRO A 14 -6.71 -3.64 -4.67
CA PRO A 14 -7.21 -5.00 -4.62
C PRO A 14 -6.47 -5.84 -3.56
N ARG A 15 -6.91 -5.76 -2.29
CA ARG A 15 -6.29 -6.46 -1.14
C ARG A 15 -5.89 -7.92 -1.40
N ARG A 16 -6.75 -8.70 -2.06
CA ARG A 16 -6.47 -10.12 -2.35
C ARG A 16 -5.27 -10.28 -3.29
N ALA A 17 -5.24 -9.51 -4.38
CA ALA A 17 -4.14 -9.54 -5.34
C ALA A 17 -2.85 -9.00 -4.70
N TRP A 18 -2.99 -7.94 -3.89
CA TRP A 18 -1.87 -7.35 -3.16
C TRP A 18 -1.21 -8.34 -2.19
N LYS A 19 -2.00 -9.02 -1.37
CA LYS A 19 -1.49 -10.07 -0.47
C LYS A 19 -0.80 -11.19 -1.25
N ALA A 20 -1.40 -11.64 -2.36
CA ALA A 20 -0.81 -12.68 -3.20
C ALA A 20 0.54 -12.24 -3.80
N PHE A 21 0.64 -10.99 -4.22
CA PHE A 21 1.89 -10.40 -4.72
C PHE A 21 2.98 -10.38 -3.65
N LEU A 22 2.69 -9.90 -2.44
CA LEU A 22 3.64 -9.91 -1.33
C LEU A 22 4.10 -11.34 -0.99
N GLN A 23 3.17 -12.29 -0.94
CA GLN A 23 3.49 -13.69 -0.66
C GLN A 23 4.34 -14.31 -1.77
N ALA A 24 4.11 -13.94 -3.04
CA ALA A 24 4.92 -14.40 -4.15
C ALA A 24 6.36 -13.89 -4.06
N LEU A 25 6.56 -12.59 -3.74
CA LEU A 25 7.91 -12.03 -3.55
C LEU A 25 8.70 -12.74 -2.44
N ILE A 26 8.01 -13.11 -1.36
CA ILE A 26 8.61 -13.85 -0.23
C ILE A 26 8.91 -15.29 -0.64
N ALA A 27 7.98 -15.96 -1.31
CA ALA A 27 8.14 -17.37 -1.71
C ALA A 27 9.29 -17.56 -2.71
N GLU A 28 9.49 -16.59 -3.58
CA GLU A 28 10.56 -16.58 -4.59
C GLU A 28 11.88 -15.97 -4.07
N ASP A 29 11.95 -15.59 -2.78
CA ASP A 29 13.12 -14.96 -2.13
C ASP A 29 13.75 -13.82 -2.96
N VAL A 30 12.90 -12.93 -3.49
CA VAL A 30 13.35 -11.89 -4.41
C VAL A 30 14.13 -10.83 -3.64
N ALA A 31 15.43 -10.71 -3.92
CA ALA A 31 16.34 -9.77 -3.26
C ALA A 31 16.16 -8.31 -3.73
N VAL A 32 15.04 -7.68 -3.37
CA VAL A 32 14.67 -6.31 -3.77
C VAL A 32 14.42 -5.38 -2.59
N THR A 33 14.67 -4.09 -2.80
CA THR A 33 14.20 -3.01 -1.93
C THR A 33 13.15 -2.20 -2.69
N ILE A 34 11.93 -2.11 -2.16
CA ILE A 34 10.80 -1.50 -2.84
C ILE A 34 10.32 -0.26 -2.10
N VAL A 35 10.07 0.80 -2.87
CA VAL A 35 9.32 1.99 -2.45
C VAL A 35 8.15 2.21 -3.41
N GLY A 36 7.08 2.84 -2.96
CA GLY A 36 5.94 3.12 -3.83
C GLY A 36 4.86 3.94 -3.13
N SER A 37 3.73 4.13 -3.79
CA SER A 37 2.62 4.92 -3.26
C SER A 37 1.51 4.04 -2.67
N THR A 38 0.83 4.51 -1.64
CA THR A 38 -0.40 3.88 -1.11
C THR A 38 -1.24 4.88 -0.31
N ARG A 39 -2.48 4.52 0.02
CA ARG A 39 -3.39 5.31 0.86
C ARG A 39 -3.31 4.91 2.32
N ALA A 40 -3.50 5.86 3.23
CA ALA A 40 -3.54 5.60 4.67
C ALA A 40 -4.64 4.57 5.04
N ASP A 41 -5.81 4.66 4.41
CA ASP A 41 -6.92 3.71 4.63
C ASP A 41 -6.54 2.27 4.25
N ASP A 42 -5.71 2.08 3.21
CA ASP A 42 -5.24 0.75 2.81
C ASP A 42 -4.27 0.18 3.84
N ILE A 43 -3.39 1.01 4.43
CA ILE A 43 -2.51 0.60 5.53
C ILE A 43 -3.31 0.21 6.78
N VAL A 44 -4.34 0.99 7.14
CA VAL A 44 -5.22 0.66 8.28
C VAL A 44 -5.99 -0.63 8.03
N ARG A 45 -6.53 -0.81 6.82
CA ARG A 45 -7.20 -2.05 6.39
C ARG A 45 -6.25 -3.25 6.48
N ASP A 46 -4.99 -3.07 6.09
CA ASP A 46 -3.97 -4.12 5.95
C ASP A 46 -3.15 -4.40 7.23
N ALA A 47 -3.62 -3.90 8.38
CA ALA A 47 -2.95 -4.05 9.69
C ALA A 47 -2.53 -5.49 10.03
N ASP A 48 -3.33 -6.50 9.68
CA ASP A 48 -3.05 -7.93 9.91
C ASP A 48 -2.01 -8.52 8.95
N ILE A 49 -1.67 -7.85 7.85
CA ILE A 49 -0.73 -8.33 6.84
C ILE A 49 0.52 -7.46 6.67
N LEU A 50 0.70 -6.39 7.47
CA LEU A 50 1.87 -5.49 7.40
C LEU A 50 3.22 -6.20 7.53
N HIS A 51 3.26 -7.34 8.22
CA HIS A 51 4.47 -8.16 8.32
C HIS A 51 4.92 -8.71 6.95
N PHE A 52 4.01 -9.01 6.04
CA PHE A 52 4.35 -9.45 4.67
C PHE A 52 4.99 -8.32 3.85
N TYR A 53 4.66 -7.07 4.11
CA TYR A 53 5.26 -5.94 3.39
C TYR A 53 6.76 -5.88 3.66
N LYS A 54 7.13 -5.89 4.94
CA LYS A 54 8.53 -5.87 5.37
C LYS A 54 9.30 -7.09 4.86
N GLN A 55 8.69 -8.27 4.90
CA GLN A 55 9.31 -9.50 4.40
C GLN A 55 9.50 -9.48 2.87
N ALA A 56 8.57 -8.89 2.13
CA ALA A 56 8.63 -8.75 0.67
C ALA A 56 9.54 -7.60 0.18
N GLY A 57 10.33 -6.98 1.06
CA GLY A 57 11.29 -5.94 0.68
C GLY A 57 10.73 -4.51 0.63
N TRP A 58 9.50 -4.26 1.10
CA TRP A 58 8.96 -2.91 1.19
C TRP A 58 9.55 -2.14 2.37
N VAL A 59 10.14 -0.98 2.09
CA VAL A 59 10.81 -0.17 3.11
C VAL A 59 10.15 1.19 3.34
N ARG A 60 9.42 1.72 2.36
CA ARG A 60 8.73 3.01 2.48
C ARG A 60 7.56 3.13 1.52
N PHE A 61 6.48 3.74 2.02
CA PHE A 61 5.42 4.27 1.18
C PHE A 61 5.44 5.80 1.14
N LEU A 62 5.10 6.34 -0.02
CA LEU A 62 4.70 7.72 -0.22
C LEU A 62 3.18 7.74 -0.10
N SER A 63 2.66 8.46 0.88
CA SER A 63 1.22 8.62 1.06
C SER A 63 0.91 10.10 1.22
N GLY A 64 0.07 10.61 0.32
CA GLY A 64 -0.49 11.94 0.46
C GLY A 64 -1.49 11.95 1.61
N LEU A 65 -1.25 12.77 2.63
CA LEU A 65 -2.23 13.07 3.67
C LEU A 65 -3.28 14.05 3.11
N GLU A 66 -3.98 13.65 2.05
CA GLU A 66 -5.09 14.44 1.52
C GLU A 66 -6.31 14.24 2.42
N GLY A 67 -6.39 15.02 3.51
CA GLY A 67 -7.58 15.12 4.35
C GLY A 67 -7.39 14.77 5.83
N ALA A 68 -6.37 15.32 6.49
CA ALA A 68 -6.29 15.32 7.96
C ALA A 68 -7.25 16.33 8.62
N ASP A 69 -8.47 16.46 8.07
CA ASP A 69 -9.53 17.24 8.71
C ASP A 69 -10.81 16.39 8.77
N LYS A 70 -11.16 15.96 9.99
CA LYS A 70 -12.37 15.18 10.27
C LYS A 70 -13.65 15.91 9.78
N ALA A 71 -13.59 17.23 9.58
CA ALA A 71 -14.69 18.01 9.00
C ALA A 71 -14.85 17.81 7.47
N THR A 72 -13.75 17.66 6.72
CA THR A 72 -13.77 17.53 5.25
C THR A 72 -14.13 16.11 4.78
N LEU A 73 -13.87 15.09 5.59
CA LEU A 73 -14.25 13.70 5.28
C LEU A 73 -15.77 13.47 5.24
N GLN A 74 -16.59 14.33 5.89
CA GLN A 74 -18.05 14.24 5.80
C GLN A 74 -18.61 14.87 4.52
N THR A 75 -17.96 15.87 3.94
CA THR A 75 -18.44 16.55 2.72
C THR A 75 -18.13 15.78 1.43
N VAL A 76 -17.16 14.86 1.44
CA VAL A 76 -16.78 14.04 0.27
C VAL A 76 -17.70 12.81 0.07
N ARG A 77 -18.75 12.64 0.88
CA ARG A 77 -19.91 11.77 0.57
C ARG A 77 -20.79 12.32 -0.58
N LYS A 78 -20.18 12.84 -1.65
CA LYS A 78 -20.87 13.21 -2.88
C LYS A 78 -20.24 12.46 -4.05
N GLY A 79 -20.88 11.34 -4.43
CA GLY A 79 -20.68 10.72 -5.73
C GLY A 79 -20.21 9.27 -5.74
N ARG A 80 -20.93 8.36 -5.08
CA ARG A 80 -21.17 7.02 -5.65
C ARG A 80 -22.63 6.65 -5.42
N SER A 81 -23.44 6.97 -6.43
CA SER A 81 -24.67 6.26 -6.76
C SER A 81 -24.32 4.97 -7.50
#